data_AF-A0A6M0FX32-F1
#
_entry.id   AF-A0A6M0FX32-F1
#
_cell.length_a   1.000
_cell.length_b   1.000
_cell.length_c   1.000
_cell.angle_alpha   90.00
_cell.angle_beta   90.00
_cell.angle_gamma   90.00
#
_symmetry.space_group_name_H-M   'P 1'
#
loop_
_entity.id
_entity.type
_entity.pdbx_description
1 polymer ?
#
loop_
_entity_poly.entity_id
_entity_poly.type
_entity_poly.pdbx_seq_one_letter_code
_entity_poly.pdbx_strand_id
1 'polypeptide(L)'
;MLVYNKLAVDPNSCAVTYDGKIVRLHPKEYRLLRLFLKYPNHVLSYDVIIDSLWDDDNIPTHGGVRAHIKGLRKALREADATEIIIETVHGLGYRLNPLNNQSSMIGTISPPVSVLKDFIKAKSIEYLVIDTNLIIKAISPGVLNYSDYPKMIKIGSPLQEGFPEFIGLEDSLLKVIQKESKSFALNGIAKAANPERPEYINFHAIADESKTFNSQQQQFLFIFFEDASENMIYRQQLVQRENEYFLLLTTPEKYLSVGNNE
;
A
#
# COMPACT_ATOMS: atom_id res chain seq x y z
N MET A 1 -16.44 12.15 16.07
CA MET A 1 -15.66 13.18 15.35
C MET A 1 -14.35 12.55 14.90
N LEU A 2 -14.04 12.60 13.60
CA LEU A 2 -12.77 12.14 13.02
C LEU A 2 -11.87 13.36 12.86
N VAL A 3 -10.64 13.31 13.40
CA VAL A 3 -9.70 14.44 13.36
C VAL A 3 -8.40 13.98 12.72
N TYR A 4 -7.93 14.75 11.73
CA TYR A 4 -6.64 14.55 11.08
C TYR A 4 -5.95 15.91 10.94
N ASN A 5 -4.91 16.13 11.74
CA ASN A 5 -4.27 17.44 11.90
C ASN A 5 -5.30 18.53 12.24
N LYS A 6 -5.38 19.58 11.41
CA LYS A 6 -6.34 20.68 11.55
C LYS A 6 -7.72 20.37 10.99
N LEU A 7 -7.89 19.25 10.29
CA LEU A 7 -9.16 18.86 9.69
C LEU A 7 -9.99 18.06 10.69
N ALA A 8 -11.24 18.46 10.92
CA ALA A 8 -12.19 17.72 11.72
C ALA A 8 -13.48 17.46 10.94
N VAL A 9 -13.93 16.22 10.97
CA VAL A 9 -15.17 15.76 10.32
C VAL A 9 -16.08 15.16 11.38
N ASP A 10 -17.33 15.60 11.39
CA ASP A 10 -18.38 14.96 12.18
C ASP A 10 -19.22 14.04 11.28
N PRO A 11 -19.11 12.71 11.44
CA PRO A 11 -19.93 11.74 10.75
C PRO A 11 -21.43 11.94 10.84
N ASN A 12 -21.92 12.40 11.98
CA ASN A 12 -23.35 12.39 12.29
C ASN A 12 -24.05 13.60 11.69
N SER A 13 -23.37 14.75 11.70
CA SER A 13 -23.88 16.00 11.11
C SER A 13 -23.37 16.27 9.69
N CYS A 14 -22.46 15.43 9.18
CA CYS A 14 -21.68 15.67 7.96
C CYS A 14 -20.92 17.00 7.95
N ALA A 15 -20.69 17.60 9.12
CA ALA A 15 -19.96 18.84 9.24
C ALA A 15 -18.46 18.60 9.02
N VAL A 16 -17.82 19.50 8.27
CA VAL A 16 -16.37 19.51 8.07
C VAL A 16 -15.83 20.86 8.49
N THR A 17 -14.76 20.85 9.26
CA THR A 17 -14.04 22.05 9.68
C THR A 17 -12.54 21.89 9.44
N TYR A 18 -11.87 23.00 9.15
CA TYR A 18 -10.42 23.10 9.07
C TYR A 18 -9.97 24.24 9.98
N ASP A 19 -9.15 23.93 10.97
CA ASP A 19 -8.68 24.88 12.00
C ASP A 19 -9.84 25.64 12.67
N GLY A 20 -10.95 24.94 12.92
CA GLY A 20 -12.19 25.50 13.48
C GLY A 20 -13.09 26.26 12.49
N LYS A 21 -12.65 26.51 11.25
CA LYS A 21 -13.47 27.15 10.20
C LYS A 21 -14.29 26.13 9.43
N ILE A 22 -15.54 26.46 9.13
CA ILE A 22 -16.45 25.57 8.40
C ILE A 22 -15.99 25.43 6.94
N VAL A 23 -15.81 24.18 6.50
CA VAL A 23 -15.53 23.82 5.10
C VAL A 23 -16.82 23.34 4.47
N ARG A 24 -17.33 24.06 3.47
CA ARG A 24 -18.54 23.67 2.74
C ARG A 24 -18.16 22.74 1.59
N LEU A 25 -18.62 21.49 1.65
CA LEU A 25 -18.36 20.47 0.65
C LEU A 25 -19.65 20.00 -0.02
N HIS A 26 -19.57 19.72 -1.32
CA HIS A 26 -20.62 18.99 -2.01
C HIS A 26 -20.65 17.51 -1.58
N PRO A 27 -21.77 16.78 -1.78
CA PRO A 27 -21.90 15.40 -1.29
C PRO A 27 -20.79 14.44 -1.76
N LYS A 28 -20.37 14.56 -3.03
CA LYS A 28 -19.28 13.74 -3.58
C LYS A 28 -17.91 14.14 -3.03
N GLU A 29 -17.67 15.44 -2.81
CA GLU A 29 -16.43 15.95 -2.21
C GLU A 29 -16.30 15.50 -0.75
N TYR A 30 -17.42 15.51 0.00
CA TYR A 30 -17.48 14.99 1.36
C TYR A 30 -17.20 13.48 1.41
N ARG A 31 -17.85 12.69 0.54
CA ARG A 31 -17.59 11.24 0.42
C ARG A 31 -16.13 10.95 0.09
N LEU A 32 -15.56 11.74 -0.81
CA LEU A 32 -14.17 11.61 -1.22
C LEU A 32 -13.19 11.99 -0.10
N LEU A 33 -13.47 13.06 0.65
CA LEU A 33 -12.72 13.40 1.85
C LEU A 33 -12.77 12.29 2.91
N ARG A 34 -13.96 11.72 3.13
CA ARG A 34 -14.12 10.56 4.02
C ARG A 34 -13.34 9.35 3.55
N LEU A 35 -13.30 9.10 2.25
CA LEU A 35 -12.53 8.00 1.69
C LEU A 35 -11.03 8.18 2.01
N PHE A 36 -10.48 9.37 1.80
CA PHE A 36 -9.09 9.67 2.19
C PHE A 36 -8.84 9.59 3.69
N LEU A 37 -9.80 9.99 4.53
CA LEU A 37 -9.70 9.89 5.98
C LEU A 37 -9.84 8.45 6.49
N LYS A 38 -10.55 7.59 5.77
CA LYS A 38 -10.61 6.15 6.03
C LYS A 38 -9.28 5.47 5.72
N TYR A 39 -8.57 5.99 4.72
CA TYR A 39 -7.30 5.48 4.22
C TYR A 39 -6.19 6.55 4.32
N PRO A 40 -5.88 7.07 5.52
CA PRO A 40 -4.89 8.12 5.68
C PRO A 40 -3.52 7.61 5.23
N ASN A 41 -2.74 8.46 4.56
CA ASN A 41 -1.44 8.14 3.97
C ASN A 41 -1.44 7.19 2.74
N HIS A 42 -2.60 6.70 2.30
CA HIS A 42 -2.67 5.81 1.14
C HIS A 42 -2.92 6.57 -0.17
N VAL A 43 -2.27 6.12 -1.25
CA VAL A 43 -2.56 6.58 -2.61
C VAL A 43 -3.76 5.81 -3.13
N LEU A 44 -4.87 6.52 -3.30
CA LEU A 44 -6.08 5.99 -3.91
C LEU A 44 -6.03 6.24 -5.42
N SER A 45 -6.07 5.16 -6.18
CA SER A 45 -6.14 5.23 -7.62
C SER A 45 -7.49 5.76 -8.08
N TYR A 46 -7.54 6.15 -9.35
CA TYR A 46 -8.77 6.59 -9.95
C TYR A 46 -9.85 5.50 -9.92
N ASP A 47 -9.50 4.26 -10.29
CA ASP A 47 -10.43 3.14 -10.32
C ASP A 47 -10.97 2.84 -8.92
N VAL A 48 -10.10 2.84 -7.90
CA VAL A 48 -10.52 2.68 -6.49
C VAL A 48 -11.45 3.79 -6.03
N ILE A 49 -11.16 5.04 -6.42
CA ILE A 49 -12.04 6.17 -6.10
C ILE A 49 -13.39 6.00 -6.79
N ILE A 50 -13.43 5.47 -8.02
CA ILE A 50 -14.67 5.19 -8.73
C ILE A 50 -15.46 4.09 -8.03
N ASP A 51 -14.86 2.92 -7.88
CA ASP A 51 -15.48 1.72 -7.32
C ASP A 51 -16.02 1.98 -5.91
N SER A 52 -15.38 2.89 -5.16
CA SER A 52 -15.81 3.23 -3.82
C SER A 52 -16.91 4.30 -3.75
N LEU A 53 -17.09 5.16 -4.75
CA LEU A 53 -17.98 6.32 -4.67
C LEU A 53 -19.15 6.30 -5.64
N TRP A 54 -19.08 5.53 -6.72
CA TRP A 54 -20.09 5.45 -7.77
C TRP A 54 -20.58 4.01 -7.93
N ASP A 55 -21.90 3.85 -7.94
CA ASP A 55 -22.59 2.61 -8.27
C ASP A 55 -22.94 2.65 -9.77
N ASP A 56 -22.86 1.49 -10.44
CA ASP A 56 -22.66 1.23 -11.89
C ASP A 56 -23.42 2.06 -12.95
N ASP A 57 -24.45 2.82 -12.59
CA ASP A 57 -25.33 3.48 -13.56
C ASP A 57 -24.77 4.77 -14.18
N ASN A 58 -23.74 5.39 -13.58
CA ASN A 58 -23.08 6.59 -14.12
C ASN A 58 -21.62 6.72 -13.63
N ILE A 59 -20.78 5.82 -14.14
CA ILE A 59 -19.33 5.85 -13.89
C ILE A 59 -18.75 7.14 -14.48
N PRO A 60 -18.10 7.99 -13.68
CA PRO A 60 -17.54 9.25 -14.16
C PRO A 60 -16.30 8.98 -15.04
N THR A 61 -15.89 9.99 -15.80
CA THR A 61 -14.60 9.98 -16.50
C THR A 61 -13.47 10.47 -15.58
N HIS A 62 -12.21 10.27 -16.01
CA HIS A 62 -11.04 10.76 -15.26
C HIS A 62 -11.12 12.27 -15.00
N GLY A 63 -11.74 13.01 -15.92
CA GLY A 63 -12.05 14.43 -15.75
C GLY A 63 -13.08 14.70 -14.64
N GLY A 64 -14.09 13.84 -14.49
CA GLY A 64 -15.12 13.96 -13.44
C GLY A 64 -14.55 13.82 -12.03
N VAL A 65 -13.74 12.78 -11.78
CA VAL A 65 -13.05 12.64 -10.48
C VAL A 65 -12.12 13.83 -10.24
N ARG A 66 -11.33 14.25 -11.26
CA ARG A 66 -10.47 15.44 -11.17
C ARG A 66 -11.23 16.71 -10.80
N ALA A 67 -12.44 16.89 -11.32
CA ALA A 67 -13.28 18.04 -10.99
C ALA A 67 -13.67 18.04 -9.50
N HIS A 68 -14.05 16.89 -8.95
CA HIS A 68 -14.35 16.76 -7.51
C HIS A 68 -13.10 16.94 -6.64
N ILE A 69 -11.92 16.42 -7.04
CA ILE A 69 -10.67 16.72 -6.33
C ILE A 69 -10.40 18.23 -6.30
N LYS A 70 -10.58 18.90 -7.45
CA LYS A 70 -10.38 20.35 -7.57
C LYS A 70 -11.34 21.13 -6.69
N GLY A 71 -12.61 20.74 -6.66
CA GLY A 71 -13.64 21.34 -5.81
C GLY A 71 -13.32 21.18 -4.32
N LEU A 72 -12.97 19.97 -3.88
CA LEU A 72 -12.54 19.70 -2.50
C LEU A 72 -11.32 20.57 -2.11
N ARG A 73 -10.28 20.63 -2.94
CA ARG A 73 -9.11 21.48 -2.68
C ARG A 73 -9.47 22.95 -2.59
N LYS A 74 -10.40 23.41 -3.43
CA LYS A 74 -10.88 24.80 -3.43
C LYS A 74 -11.61 25.11 -2.13
N ALA A 75 -12.55 24.27 -1.71
CA ALA A 75 -13.28 24.44 -0.46
C ALA A 75 -12.35 24.48 0.77
N LEU A 76 -11.33 23.63 0.79
CA LEU A 76 -10.32 23.65 1.86
C LEU A 76 -9.50 24.95 1.86
N ARG A 77 -9.11 25.45 0.68
CA ARG A 77 -8.42 26.75 0.55
C ARG A 77 -9.30 27.93 0.96
N GLU A 78 -10.60 27.88 0.68
CA GLU A 78 -11.57 28.90 1.12
C GLU A 78 -11.72 28.91 2.65
N ALA A 79 -11.35 27.83 3.34
CA ALA A 79 -11.23 27.76 4.80
C ALA A 79 -9.81 28.05 5.31
N ASP A 80 -8.98 28.74 4.53
CA ASP A 80 -7.60 29.13 4.84
C ASP A 80 -6.60 27.97 5.01
N ALA A 81 -6.86 26.82 4.39
CA ALA A 81 -5.82 25.80 4.26
C ALA A 81 -4.71 26.27 3.30
N THR A 82 -3.55 26.63 3.87
CA THR A 82 -2.35 27.01 3.11
C THR A 82 -1.60 25.80 2.56
N GLU A 83 -1.78 24.64 3.18
CA GLU A 83 -1.11 23.39 2.84
C GLU A 83 -1.92 22.57 1.83
N ILE A 84 -1.23 21.76 1.03
CA ILE A 84 -1.88 20.84 0.10
C ILE A 84 -2.35 19.62 0.90
N ILE A 85 -3.62 19.60 1.33
CA ILE A 85 -4.19 18.50 2.14
C ILE A 85 -4.40 17.24 1.31
N ILE A 86 -4.89 17.37 0.08
CA ILE A 86 -4.99 16.24 -0.86
C ILE A 86 -3.92 16.41 -1.91
N GLU A 87 -2.95 15.51 -1.95
CA GLU A 87 -1.84 15.52 -2.90
C GLU A 87 -2.19 14.73 -4.16
N THR A 88 -1.71 15.16 -5.33
CA THR A 88 -1.77 14.37 -6.55
C THR A 88 -0.46 13.62 -6.68
N VAL A 89 -0.53 12.29 -6.64
CA VAL A 89 0.60 11.44 -6.99
C VAL A 89 0.47 11.13 -8.48
N HIS A 90 1.26 11.83 -9.29
CA HIS A 90 1.08 11.84 -10.75
C HIS A 90 0.97 10.43 -11.32
N GLY A 91 0.01 10.23 -12.23
CA GLY A 91 -0.33 8.96 -12.88
C GLY A 91 -0.64 7.75 -11.99
N LEU A 92 -0.82 7.95 -10.68
CA LEU A 92 -1.16 6.91 -9.71
C LEU A 92 -2.47 7.21 -9.02
N GLY A 93 -2.68 8.47 -8.66
CA GLY A 93 -3.94 8.91 -8.07
C GLY A 93 -3.75 10.04 -7.08
N TYR A 94 -4.41 9.91 -5.94
CA TYR A 94 -4.49 10.97 -4.95
C TYR A 94 -4.29 10.40 -3.55
N ARG A 95 -3.70 11.17 -2.64
CA ARG A 95 -3.57 10.78 -1.24
C ARG A 95 -3.88 11.94 -0.30
N LEU A 96 -4.24 11.61 0.93
CA LEU A 96 -4.17 12.57 2.03
C LEU A 96 -2.69 12.85 2.32
N ASN A 97 -2.29 14.12 2.31
CA ASN A 97 -0.92 14.53 2.54
C ASN A 97 -0.55 14.31 4.01
N PRO A 98 0.47 13.48 4.30
CA PRO A 98 1.04 13.40 5.64
C PRO A 98 1.79 14.71 5.92
N LEU A 99 1.11 15.69 6.50
CA LEU A 99 1.71 16.94 6.93
C LEU A 99 2.57 16.70 8.18
N ASN A 100 3.65 15.94 8.02
CA ASN A 100 4.67 15.74 9.03
C ASN A 100 5.71 16.86 8.84
N ASN A 101 5.82 17.75 9.83
CA ASN A 101 6.75 18.89 9.87
C ASN A 101 8.25 18.52 9.90
N GLN A 102 8.61 17.31 9.47
CA GLN A 102 9.99 16.88 9.21
C GLN A 102 10.32 16.78 7.70
N SER A 103 9.37 17.11 6.82
CA SER A 103 9.54 17.01 5.37
C SER A 103 10.44 18.10 4.76
N SER A 104 10.87 19.11 5.52
CA SER A 104 11.75 20.17 5.00
C SER A 104 13.20 19.73 4.73
N MET A 105 13.57 18.47 5.02
CA MET A 105 14.87 17.88 4.63
C MET A 105 14.74 16.67 3.68
N ILE A 106 13.53 16.15 3.42
CA ILE A 106 13.31 14.97 2.57
C ILE A 106 12.77 15.44 1.23
N GLY A 107 13.67 15.83 0.33
CA GLY A 107 13.36 15.94 -1.09
C GLY A 107 12.99 14.57 -1.66
N THR A 108 11.68 14.29 -1.73
CA THR A 108 11.01 13.63 -2.84
C THR A 108 11.67 12.37 -3.44
N ILE A 109 11.82 11.29 -2.67
CA ILE A 109 12.07 9.95 -3.27
C ILE A 109 10.80 9.12 -3.13
N SER A 110 9.87 9.32 -4.07
CA SER A 110 8.64 8.55 -4.22
C SER A 110 8.75 7.66 -5.46
N PRO A 111 8.23 6.43 -5.45
CA PRO A 111 8.30 5.56 -6.62
C PRO A 111 7.68 6.21 -7.85
N PRO A 112 8.33 6.08 -9.02
CA PRO A 112 7.79 6.59 -10.25
C PRO A 112 6.48 5.89 -10.60
N VAL A 113 5.64 6.64 -11.28
CA VAL A 113 4.31 6.27 -11.75
C VAL A 113 4.27 4.96 -12.53
N SER A 114 5.26 4.73 -13.38
CA SER A 114 5.37 3.53 -14.20
C SER A 114 5.46 2.27 -13.34
N VAL A 115 6.15 2.37 -12.21
CA VAL A 115 6.42 1.25 -11.31
C VAL A 115 5.19 0.91 -10.48
N LEU A 116 4.45 1.92 -10.04
CA LEU A 116 3.30 1.73 -9.16
C LEU A 116 2.04 1.23 -9.91
N LYS A 117 1.96 1.32 -11.25
CA LYS A 117 0.82 0.80 -12.04
C LYS A 117 0.62 -0.70 -11.92
N ASP A 118 1.69 -1.47 -11.75
CA ASP A 118 1.63 -2.94 -11.68
C ASP A 118 1.14 -3.47 -10.32
N PHE A 119 1.09 -2.61 -9.29
CA PHE A 119 0.70 -2.96 -7.91
C PHE A 119 -0.68 -2.44 -7.49
N ILE A 120 -1.36 -1.71 -8.38
CA ILE A 120 -2.68 -1.13 -8.09
C ILE A 120 -3.78 -2.14 -8.46
N LYS A 121 -4.00 -3.09 -7.55
CA LYS A 121 -5.31 -3.70 -7.32
C LYS A 121 -5.66 -3.56 -5.83
N ALA A 122 -6.42 -2.53 -5.51
CA ALA A 122 -7.23 -2.37 -4.30
C ALA A 122 -6.61 -2.55 -2.89
N LYS A 123 -5.28 -2.55 -2.69
CA LYS A 123 -4.69 -2.50 -1.34
C LYS A 123 -3.61 -1.41 -1.20
N SER A 124 -3.46 -0.94 0.04
CA SER A 124 -2.47 0.03 0.51
C SER A 124 -1.07 -0.31 -0.01
N ILE A 125 -0.50 0.52 -0.87
CA ILE A 125 0.87 0.30 -1.34
C ILE A 125 1.83 0.90 -0.31
N GLU A 126 2.33 0.05 0.59
CA GLU A 126 3.45 0.40 1.43
C GLU A 126 4.76 0.09 0.70
N TYR A 127 5.76 0.94 0.90
CA TYR A 127 7.03 0.82 0.22
C TYR A 127 8.17 1.38 1.06
N LEU A 128 9.38 0.96 0.71
CA LEU A 128 10.60 1.63 1.09
C LEU A 128 11.48 1.84 -0.14
N VAL A 129 12.41 2.77 -0.02
CA VAL A 129 13.38 3.08 -1.07
C VAL A 129 14.77 2.85 -0.52
N ILE A 130 15.60 2.11 -1.25
CA ILE A 130 17.00 1.86 -0.90
C ILE A 130 17.95 2.31 -2.01
N ASP A 131 19.20 2.55 -1.64
CA ASP A 131 20.31 2.77 -2.58
C ASP A 131 21.05 1.46 -2.92
N THR A 132 22.14 1.59 -3.69
CA THR A 132 23.04 0.49 -4.08
C THR A 132 23.73 -0.20 -2.89
N ASN A 133 23.80 0.44 -1.73
CA ASN A 133 24.37 -0.13 -0.51
C ASN A 133 23.29 -0.76 0.37
N LEU A 134 22.06 -0.90 -0.14
CA LEU A 134 20.89 -1.42 0.58
C LEU A 134 20.54 -0.57 1.82
N ILE A 135 20.88 0.72 1.80
CA ILE A 135 20.55 1.67 2.86
C ILE A 135 19.21 2.33 2.57
N ILE A 136 18.33 2.34 3.58
CA ILE A 136 17.01 2.96 3.49
C ILE A 136 17.14 4.48 3.30
N LYS A 137 16.55 5.00 2.24
CA LYS A 137 16.49 6.44 1.92
C LYS A 137 15.13 7.06 2.17
N ALA A 138 14.07 6.28 1.99
CA ALA A 138 12.71 6.72 2.24
C ALA A 138 11.82 5.52 2.63
N ILE A 139 10.76 5.80 3.37
CA ILE A 139 9.77 4.81 3.81
C ILE A 139 8.36 5.40 3.70
N SER A 140 7.38 4.58 3.35
CA SER A 140 5.99 4.94 3.47
C SER A 140 5.51 4.83 4.93
N PRO A 141 4.45 5.55 5.33
CA PRO A 141 4.06 5.62 6.74
C PRO A 141 3.63 4.29 7.38
N GLY A 142 3.08 3.35 6.60
CA GLY A 142 2.58 2.06 7.07
C GLY A 142 3.56 0.90 6.90
N VAL A 143 4.74 1.10 6.30
CA VAL A 143 5.70 0.02 6.03
C VAL A 143 6.18 -0.68 7.31
N LEU A 144 6.13 0.02 8.45
CA LEU A 144 6.50 -0.51 9.75
C LEU A 144 5.61 -1.69 10.18
N ASN A 145 4.37 -1.75 9.69
CA ASN A 145 3.44 -2.84 10.00
C ASN A 145 3.83 -4.15 9.32
N TYR A 146 4.74 -4.11 8.35
CA TYR A 146 5.21 -5.25 7.57
C TYR A 146 6.49 -5.88 8.14
N SER A 147 7.03 -5.34 9.23
CA SER A 147 8.26 -5.79 9.86
C SER A 147 8.00 -6.39 11.24
N ASP A 148 8.83 -7.37 11.61
CA ASP A 148 8.85 -7.89 12.99
C ASP A 148 9.63 -6.95 13.93
N TYR A 149 10.50 -6.11 13.36
CA TYR A 149 11.43 -5.22 14.05
C TYR A 149 11.22 -3.74 13.66
N PRO A 150 10.02 -3.16 13.81
CA PRO A 150 9.71 -1.82 13.31
C PRO A 150 10.58 -0.70 13.92
N LYS A 151 11.07 -0.90 15.15
CA LYS A 151 11.96 0.07 15.83
C LYS A 151 13.34 0.18 15.17
N MET A 152 13.74 -0.82 14.39
CA MET A 152 15.01 -0.85 13.67
C MET A 152 14.91 -0.19 12.29
N ILE A 153 13.70 0.03 11.77
CA ILE A 153 13.51 0.71 10.49
C ILE A 153 13.71 2.21 10.67
N LYS A 154 14.82 2.73 10.15
CA LYS A 154 15.12 4.16 10.15
C LYS A 154 15.70 4.57 8.81
N ILE A 155 15.49 5.83 8.44
CA ILE A 155 16.20 6.40 7.29
C ILE A 155 17.69 6.41 7.62
N GLY A 156 18.51 5.90 6.69
CA GLY A 156 19.95 5.74 6.85
C GLY A 156 20.38 4.41 7.46
N SER A 157 19.47 3.56 7.93
CA SER A 157 19.83 2.21 8.40
C SER A 157 19.86 1.21 7.24
N PRO A 158 20.63 0.11 7.38
CA PRO A 158 20.54 -1.03 6.47
C PRO A 158 19.13 -1.64 6.44
N LEU A 159 18.70 -2.08 5.26
CA LEU A 159 17.41 -2.74 5.04
C LEU A 159 17.21 -3.95 5.97
N GLN A 160 18.26 -4.76 6.12
CA GLN A 160 18.25 -6.03 6.82
C GLN A 160 17.98 -5.91 8.32
N GLU A 161 18.28 -4.76 8.93
CA GLU A 161 18.00 -4.53 10.35
C GLU A 161 16.49 -4.51 10.64
N GLY A 162 15.71 -3.96 9.71
CA GLY A 162 14.25 -3.93 9.80
C GLY A 162 13.59 -5.14 9.16
N PHE A 163 14.21 -5.70 8.12
CA PHE A 163 13.64 -6.78 7.32
C PHE A 163 14.69 -7.87 7.09
N PRO A 164 14.88 -8.79 8.06
CA PRO A 164 15.85 -9.88 7.93
C PRO A 164 15.54 -10.83 6.76
N GLU A 165 14.34 -10.77 6.18
CA GLU A 165 13.93 -11.52 4.99
C GLU A 165 14.80 -11.21 3.76
N PHE A 166 15.47 -10.06 3.74
CA PHE A 166 16.37 -9.68 2.65
C PHE A 166 17.80 -10.20 2.83
N ILE A 167 18.12 -10.86 3.96
CA ILE A 167 19.43 -11.49 4.15
C ILE A 167 19.57 -12.64 3.15
N GLY A 168 20.65 -12.64 2.38
CA GLY A 168 20.91 -13.62 1.32
C GLY A 168 20.24 -13.31 -0.02
N LEU A 169 19.53 -12.18 -0.13
CA LEU A 169 18.89 -11.72 -1.38
C LEU A 169 19.62 -10.54 -2.02
N GLU A 170 20.79 -10.17 -1.52
CA GLU A 170 21.55 -8.97 -1.89
C GLU A 170 21.86 -8.96 -3.39
N ASP A 171 22.38 -10.07 -3.94
CA ASP A 171 22.71 -10.18 -5.35
C ASP A 171 21.48 -10.01 -6.25
N SER A 172 20.33 -10.53 -5.83
CA SER A 172 19.07 -10.40 -6.58
C SER A 172 18.60 -8.96 -6.60
N LEU A 173 18.67 -8.25 -5.47
CA LEU A 173 18.31 -6.83 -5.39
C LEU A 173 19.29 -5.96 -6.20
N LEU A 174 20.58 -6.24 -6.11
CA LEU A 174 21.63 -5.53 -6.85
C LEU A 174 21.44 -5.67 -8.37
N LYS A 175 21.09 -6.86 -8.87
CA LYS A 175 20.76 -7.06 -10.29
C LYS A 175 19.60 -6.21 -10.77
N VAL A 176 18.58 -6.00 -9.93
CA VAL A 176 17.47 -5.11 -10.26
C VAL A 176 17.94 -3.65 -10.28
N ILE A 177 18.69 -3.21 -9.27
CA ILE A 177 19.26 -1.84 -9.22
C ILE A 177 20.12 -1.54 -10.45
N GLN A 178 20.98 -2.49 -10.82
CA GLN A 178 21.89 -2.40 -11.96
C GLN A 178 21.19 -2.56 -13.33
N LYS A 179 19.86 -2.78 -13.34
CA LYS A 179 19.03 -2.97 -14.54
C LYS A 179 19.36 -4.23 -15.33
N GLU A 180 20.02 -5.21 -14.72
CA GLU A 180 20.20 -6.55 -15.27
C GLU A 180 18.89 -7.35 -15.21
N SER A 181 17.98 -6.98 -14.30
CA SER A 181 16.65 -7.56 -14.15
C SER A 181 15.60 -6.47 -14.02
N LYS A 182 14.42 -6.66 -14.62
CA LYS A 182 13.32 -5.68 -14.59
C LYS A 182 12.72 -5.52 -13.18
N SER A 183 12.59 -6.62 -12.46
CA SER A 183 11.95 -6.67 -11.15
C SER A 183 12.37 -7.93 -10.40
N PHE A 184 12.21 -7.94 -9.09
CA PHE A 184 12.34 -9.12 -8.24
C PHE A 184 11.11 -9.19 -7.32
N ALA A 185 10.64 -10.40 -7.00
CA ALA A 185 9.47 -10.60 -6.15
C ALA A 185 9.66 -11.82 -5.26
N LEU A 186 9.22 -11.70 -4.01
CA LEU A 186 9.10 -12.82 -3.09
C LEU A 186 7.70 -12.83 -2.50
N ASN A 187 7.03 -13.97 -2.60
CA ASN A 187 5.61 -14.10 -2.26
C ASN A 187 5.41 -15.06 -1.08
N GLY A 188 4.45 -14.74 -0.22
CA GLY A 188 3.98 -15.65 0.83
C GLY A 188 4.95 -15.85 1.98
N ILE A 189 5.69 -14.80 2.35
CA ILE A 189 6.63 -14.86 3.46
C ILE A 189 5.81 -14.84 4.75
N ALA A 190 5.90 -15.92 5.53
CA ALA A 190 5.25 -16.00 6.82
C ALA A 190 5.93 -15.08 7.84
N LYS A 191 5.12 -14.39 8.64
CA LYS A 191 5.53 -13.47 9.69
C LYS A 191 5.08 -13.97 11.06
N ALA A 192 5.62 -13.37 12.11
CA ALA A 192 5.16 -13.65 13.46
C ALA A 192 3.68 -13.23 13.60
N ALA A 193 2.84 -14.15 14.07
CA ALA A 193 1.42 -13.91 14.24
C ALA A 193 1.18 -12.75 15.23
N ASN A 194 0.58 -11.67 14.74
CA ASN A 194 0.24 -10.49 15.52
C ASN A 194 -1.08 -9.89 15.00
N PRO A 195 -2.08 -9.64 15.85
CA PRO A 195 -3.38 -9.07 15.43
C PRO A 195 -3.28 -7.71 14.70
N GLU A 196 -2.19 -6.96 14.91
CA GLU A 196 -1.99 -5.65 14.28
C GLU A 196 -1.14 -5.70 13.00
N ARG A 197 -0.74 -6.90 12.52
CA ARG A 197 0.16 -7.08 11.37
C ARG A 197 -0.29 -8.22 10.45
N PRO A 198 0.05 -8.17 9.15
CA PRO A 198 -0.21 -9.27 8.24
C PRO A 198 0.61 -10.52 8.62
N GLU A 199 -0.03 -11.69 8.54
CA GLU A 199 0.63 -12.99 8.77
C GLU A 199 1.49 -13.42 7.58
N TYR A 200 1.11 -13.00 6.37
CA TYR A 200 1.86 -13.28 5.16
C TYR A 200 2.07 -12.01 4.35
N ILE A 201 3.29 -11.83 3.87
CA ILE A 201 3.71 -10.66 3.11
C ILE A 201 4.26 -11.09 1.76
N ASN A 202 3.88 -10.37 0.71
CA ASN A 202 4.66 -10.34 -0.53
C ASN A 202 5.49 -9.07 -0.56
N PHE A 203 6.67 -9.13 -1.16
CA PHE A 203 7.38 -7.93 -1.56
C PHE A 203 7.81 -7.96 -3.01
N HIS A 204 7.92 -6.76 -3.59
CA HIS A 204 8.29 -6.56 -4.97
C HIS A 204 9.32 -5.45 -5.09
N ALA A 205 10.48 -5.73 -5.66
CA ALA A 205 11.57 -4.80 -5.86
C ALA A 205 11.65 -4.39 -7.34
N ILE A 206 11.67 -3.07 -7.60
CA ILE A 206 11.73 -2.50 -8.95
C ILE A 206 12.65 -1.28 -8.96
N ALA A 207 13.51 -1.17 -9.97
CA ALA A 207 14.42 -0.05 -10.12
C ALA A 207 13.76 1.16 -10.81
N ASP A 208 14.24 2.36 -10.49
CA ASP A 208 13.81 3.58 -11.18
C ASP A 208 14.29 3.60 -12.65
N GLU A 209 13.34 3.63 -13.58
CA GLU A 209 13.62 3.83 -15.00
C GLU A 209 13.66 5.32 -15.40
N SER A 210 13.14 6.21 -14.56
CA SER A 210 12.98 7.62 -14.88
C SER A 210 14.31 8.38 -14.69
N LYS A 211 14.82 8.96 -15.77
CA LYS A 211 16.07 9.76 -15.78
C LYS A 211 15.96 11.11 -15.05
N THR A 212 14.93 11.31 -14.23
CA THR A 212 14.40 12.64 -13.89
C THR A 212 14.75 13.13 -12.48
N PHE A 213 15.23 12.26 -11.59
CA PHE A 213 15.66 12.66 -10.25
C PHE A 213 17.19 12.77 -10.17
N ASN A 214 17.65 14.00 -10.38
CA ASN A 214 18.99 14.55 -10.08
C ASN A 214 20.12 14.36 -11.10
N SER A 215 20.90 15.45 -11.22
CA SER A 215 22.17 15.58 -11.92
C SER A 215 23.31 14.75 -11.32
N GLN A 216 23.03 13.91 -10.31
CA GLN A 216 23.92 12.90 -9.74
C GLN A 216 23.27 11.55 -10.00
N GLN A 217 23.90 10.67 -10.78
CA GLN A 217 23.44 9.35 -11.23
C GLN A 217 23.22 8.33 -10.09
N GLN A 218 22.48 8.68 -9.02
CA GLN A 218 22.14 7.75 -7.95
C GLN A 218 20.98 6.87 -8.38
N GLN A 219 21.21 5.55 -8.36
CA GLN A 219 20.20 4.54 -8.65
C GLN A 219 19.49 4.16 -7.35
N PHE A 220 18.16 4.10 -7.41
CA PHE A 220 17.31 3.70 -6.30
C PHE A 220 16.49 2.45 -6.65
N LEU A 221 16.25 1.63 -5.65
CA LEU A 221 15.33 0.50 -5.71
C LEU A 221 14.10 0.81 -4.86
N PHE A 222 12.93 0.60 -5.44
CA PHE A 222 11.66 0.65 -4.73
C PHE A 222 11.26 -0.76 -4.35
N ILE A 223 11.01 -0.98 -3.06
CA ILE A 223 10.52 -2.24 -2.52
C ILE A 223 9.10 -2.00 -2.03
N PHE A 224 8.13 -2.68 -2.64
CA PHE A 224 6.72 -2.64 -2.29
C PHE A 224 6.36 -3.81 -1.40
N PHE A 225 5.40 -3.61 -0.52
CA PHE A 225 4.89 -4.61 0.41
C PHE A 225 3.38 -4.79 0.21
N GLU A 226 2.95 -6.05 0.16
CA GLU A 226 1.55 -6.44 0.02
C GLU A 226 1.17 -7.40 1.14
N ASP A 227 -0.01 -7.20 1.73
CA ASP A 227 -0.61 -8.17 2.64
C ASP A 227 -1.22 -9.32 1.84
N ALA A 228 -0.60 -10.49 1.98
CA ALA A 228 -0.97 -11.73 1.31
C ALA A 228 -1.76 -12.69 2.21
N SER A 229 -2.10 -12.28 3.44
CA SER A 229 -2.61 -13.18 4.49
C SER A 229 -3.89 -13.90 4.06
N GLU A 230 -4.91 -13.15 3.64
CA GLU A 230 -6.20 -13.73 3.20
C GLU A 230 -6.02 -14.75 2.06
N ASN A 231 -5.23 -14.38 1.04
CA ASN A 231 -4.98 -15.23 -0.13
C ASN A 231 -4.20 -16.49 0.25
N MET A 232 -3.23 -16.36 1.16
CA MET A 232 -2.40 -17.48 1.58
C MET A 232 -3.17 -18.45 2.47
N ILE A 233 -3.94 -17.93 3.44
CA ILE A 233 -4.81 -18.73 4.31
C ILE A 233 -5.83 -19.49 3.45
N TYR A 234 -6.47 -18.82 2.49
CA TYR A 234 -7.41 -19.46 1.58
C TYR A 234 -6.75 -20.57 0.75
N ARG A 235 -5.55 -20.33 0.19
CA ARG A 235 -4.78 -21.34 -0.54
C ARG A 235 -4.42 -22.54 0.33
N GLN A 236 -3.98 -22.31 1.57
CA GLN A 236 -3.64 -23.39 2.50
C GLN A 236 -4.87 -24.24 2.83
N GLN A 237 -6.02 -23.62 3.09
CA GLN A 237 -7.28 -24.34 3.33
C GLN A 237 -7.70 -25.20 2.14
N LEU A 238 -7.55 -24.68 0.91
CA LEU A 238 -7.85 -25.44 -0.30
C LEU A 238 -6.94 -26.65 -0.46
N VAL A 239 -5.62 -26.47 -0.31
CA VAL A 239 -4.63 -27.56 -0.40
C VAL A 239 -4.89 -28.61 0.68
N GLN A 240 -5.18 -28.18 1.90
CA GLN A 240 -5.51 -29.10 2.99
C GLN A 240 -6.77 -29.91 2.68
N ARG A 241 -7.84 -29.25 2.23
CA ARG A 241 -9.10 -29.92 1.88
C ARG A 241 -8.90 -30.90 0.71
N GLU A 242 -8.13 -30.52 -0.30
CA GLU A 242 -7.81 -31.39 -1.45
C GLU A 242 -7.03 -32.64 -0.99
N ASN A 243 -6.03 -32.46 -0.13
CA ASN A 243 -5.27 -33.56 0.45
C ASN A 243 -6.16 -34.49 1.30
N GLU A 244 -7.07 -33.94 2.11
CA GLU A 244 -8.03 -34.71 2.91
C GLU A 244 -8.98 -35.53 2.00
N TYR A 245 -9.52 -34.92 0.94
CA TYR A 245 -10.34 -35.63 -0.05
C TYR A 245 -9.55 -36.73 -0.78
N PHE A 246 -8.32 -36.44 -1.18
CA PHE A 246 -7.46 -37.43 -1.83
C PHE A 246 -7.20 -38.61 -0.90
N LEU A 247 -6.90 -38.38 0.38
CA LEU A 247 -6.71 -39.45 1.36
C LEU A 247 -7.97 -40.30 1.55
N LEU A 248 -9.16 -39.69 1.62
CA LEU A 248 -10.44 -40.42 1.73
C LEU A 248 -10.75 -41.27 0.49
N LEU A 249 -10.42 -40.78 -0.70
CA LEU A 249 -10.64 -41.49 -1.96
C LEU A 249 -9.59 -42.56 -2.23
N THR A 250 -8.37 -42.39 -1.69
CA THR A 250 -7.26 -43.33 -1.89
C THR A 250 -7.08 -44.33 -0.75
N THR A 251 -7.76 -44.16 0.40
CA THR A 251 -7.88 -45.23 1.39
C THR A 251 -8.51 -46.46 0.73
N PRO A 252 -7.77 -47.57 0.54
CA PRO A 252 -8.35 -48.76 -0.05
C PRO A 252 -9.41 -49.34 0.89
N GLU A 253 -10.44 -49.99 0.34
CA GLU A 253 -11.42 -50.85 1.03
C GLU A 253 -10.77 -52.07 1.73
N LYS A 254 -9.59 -51.94 2.32
CA LYS A 254 -8.82 -53.03 2.94
C LYS A 254 -9.33 -53.46 4.31
N TYR A 255 -10.45 -52.89 4.78
CA TYR A 255 -11.09 -53.27 6.04
C TYR A 255 -12.45 -53.97 5.88
N LEU A 256 -12.93 -54.23 4.64
CA LEU A 256 -14.24 -54.89 4.41
C LEU A 256 -14.17 -56.35 3.94
N SER A 257 -13.00 -57.00 3.93
CA SER A 257 -12.87 -58.40 3.49
C SER A 257 -12.05 -59.32 4.41
N VAL A 258 -11.95 -59.03 5.72
CA VAL A 258 -11.36 -59.95 6.73
C VAL A 258 -12.41 -60.45 7.73
N GLY A 259 -13.65 -60.64 7.30
CA GLY A 259 -14.71 -61.11 8.18
C GLY A 259 -15.83 -61.80 7.42
N ASN A 260 -15.50 -62.85 6.67
CA ASN A 260 -16.43 -63.88 6.20
C ASN A 260 -15.61 -65.07 5.69
N ASN A 261 -15.19 -65.94 6.62
CA ASN A 261 -14.85 -67.35 6.38
C ASN A 261 -14.71 -68.02 7.76
N GLU A 262 -15.85 -68.39 8.35
CA GLU A 262 -16.00 -69.53 9.26
C GLU A 262 -17.13 -70.42 8.71
#